data_AF-A0A7W5A552-F1
#
_entry.id   AF-A0A7W5A552-F1
#
_cell.length_a   1.000
_cell.length_b   1.000
_cell.length_c   1.000
_cell.angle_alpha   90.00
_cell.angle_beta   90.00
_cell.angle_gamma   90.00
#
_symmetry.space_group_name_H-M   'P 1'
#
loop_
_entity.id
_entity.type
_entity.pdbx_description
1 polymer ?
#
loop_
_entity_poly.entity_id
_entity_poly.type
_entity_poly.pdbx_seq_one_letter_code
_entity_poly.pdbx_strand_id
1 'polypeptide(L)' 'MHASVGDHLVVLGQHVGDHTREAEIIEVSHPDGSPPYLVRWSDSDHESLVFPGPDAHIEPAAH' A
#
# COMPACT_ATOMS: atom_id res chain seq x y z
N MET A 1 4.36 2.64 -11.04
CA MET A 1 3.56 1.77 -10.16
C MET A 1 2.18 2.40 -10.09
N HIS A 2 1.12 1.66 -10.43
CA HIS A 2 -0.24 2.19 -10.51
C HIS A 2 -1.09 1.37 -9.54
N ALA A 3 -1.78 2.05 -8.62
CA ALA A 3 -2.69 1.44 -7.64
C ALA A 3 -4.15 1.71 -8.00
N SER A 4 -5.04 0.77 -7.66
CA SER A 4 -6.49 1.00 -7.63
C SER A 4 -7.03 0.85 -6.21
N VAL A 5 -8.19 1.46 -5.96
CA VAL A 5 -8.92 1.26 -4.70
C VAL A 5 -9.35 -0.21 -4.60
N GLY A 6 -9.06 -0.82 -3.46
CA GLY A 6 -9.27 -2.24 -3.17
C GLY A 6 -8.02 -3.12 -3.33
N ASP A 7 -6.94 -2.61 -3.94
CA ASP A 7 -5.68 -3.36 -3.99
C ASP A 7 -4.96 -3.37 -2.64
N HIS A 8 -4.05 -4.31 -2.41
CA HIS A 8 -3.23 -4.38 -1.20
C HIS A 8 -1.82 -3.86 -1.47
N LEU A 9 -1.40 -2.85 -0.71
CA LEU A 9 -0.03 -2.40 -0.65
C LEU A 9 0.77 -3.25 0.35
N VAL A 10 1.78 -3.95 -0.15
CA VAL A 10 2.75 -4.70 0.64
C VAL A 10 4.05 -3.92 0.69
N VAL A 11 4.43 -3.45 1.88
CA VAL A 11 5.71 -2.77 2.09
C VAL A 11 6.69 -3.74 2.72
N LEU A 12 7.69 -4.16 1.94
CA LEU A 12 8.76 -5.02 2.44
C LEU A 12 9.69 -4.18 3.34
N GLY A 13 9.94 -4.71 4.53
CA GLY A 13 10.93 -4.15 5.44
C GLY A 13 12.33 -4.16 4.79
N GLN A 14 13.04 -3.04 4.88
CA GLN A 14 14.34 -2.84 4.24
C GLN A 14 15.44 -3.73 4.86
N HIS A 15 15.23 -4.23 6.08
CA HIS A 15 16.15 -5.11 6.79
C HIS A 15 15.51 -6.44 7.19
N VAL A 16 16.35 -7.48 7.31
CA VAL A 16 15.97 -8.77 7.92
C VAL A 16 15.54 -8.51 9.37
N GLY A 17 14.25 -8.65 9.64
CA GLY A 17 13.61 -8.42 10.94
C GLY A 17 12.56 -7.30 10.93
N ASP A 18 12.54 -6.44 9.92
CA ASP A 18 11.43 -5.50 9.73
C ASP A 18 10.19 -6.27 9.28
N HIS A 19 9.10 -6.12 10.03
CA HIS A 19 7.84 -6.76 9.71
C HIS A 19 7.33 -6.23 8.37
N THR A 20 7.05 -7.15 7.44
CA THR A 20 6.30 -6.81 6.23
C THR A 20 4.98 -6.22 6.67
N ARG A 21 4.69 -4.99 6.23
CA ARG A 21 3.40 -4.35 6.53
C ARG A 21 2.52 -4.42 5.30
N GLU A 22 1.32 -4.95 5.51
CA GLU A 22 0.27 -5.00 4.53
C GLU A 22 -0.76 -3.91 4.86
N ALA A 23 -1.24 -3.24 3.82
CA ALA A 23 -2.28 -2.24 3.93
C ALA A 23 -3.21 -2.31 2.72
N GLU A 24 -4.50 -2.12 2.94
CA GLU A 24 -5.49 -2.04 1.86
C GLU A 24 -5.53 -0.60 1.33
N ILE A 25 -5.49 -0.43 0.01
CA ILE A 25 -5.59 0.88 -0.64
C ILE A 25 -7.06 1.27 -0.68
N ILE A 26 -7.45 2.19 0.20
CA ILE A 26 -8.84 2.65 0.33
C ILE A 26 -9.13 3.88 -0.54
N GLU A 27 -8.10 4.66 -0.88
CA GLU A 27 -8.25 5.80 -1.78
C GLU A 27 -6.95 6.06 -2.55
N VAL A 28 -7.10 6.47 -3.81
CA VAL A 28 -5.99 6.92 -4.65
C VAL A 28 -6.27 8.36 -5.05
N SER A 29 -5.43 9.30 -4.60
CA SER A 29 -5.65 10.73 -4.86
C SER A 29 -5.50 11.10 -6.35
N HIS A 30 -4.72 10.32 -7.09
CA HIS A 30 -4.46 10.56 -8.50
C HIS A 30 -5.22 9.59 -9.40
N PRO A 31 -5.98 10.08 -10.41
CA PRO A 31 -6.73 9.22 -11.31
C PRO A 31 -5.85 8.35 -12.21
N ASP A 32 -4.59 8.73 -12.41
CA ASP A 32 -3.57 7.95 -13.13
C ASP A 32 -2.96 6.84 -12.28
N GLY A 33 -3.31 6.74 -10.99
CA GLY A 33 -2.79 5.72 -10.09
C GLY A 33 -1.44 6.09 -9.46
N SER A 34 -1.04 7.37 -9.48
CA SER A 34 0.23 7.84 -8.90
C SER A 34 0.14 8.13 -7.39
N PRO A 35 1.25 7.98 -6.64
CA PRO A 35 1.28 8.30 -5.21
C PRO A 35 0.94 9.78 -4.94
N PRO A 36 0.40 10.12 -3.76
CA PRO A 36 0.20 9.25 -2.59
C PRO A 36 -1.06 8.40 -2.66
N TYR A 37 -1.03 7.28 -1.94
CA TYR A 37 -2.19 6.41 -1.73
C TYR A 37 -2.63 6.49 -0.27
N LEU A 38 -3.93 6.58 -0.03
CA LEU A 38 -4.47 6.39 1.30
C LEU A 38 -4.67 4.90 1.52
N VAL A 39 -3.95 4.36 2.49
CA VAL A 39 -4.01 2.94 2.82
C VAL A 39 -4.49 2.74 4.24
N ARG A 40 -5.13 1.62 4.51
CA ARG A 40 -5.53 1.16 5.83
C ARG A 40 -4.63 0.00 6.25
N TRP A 41 -3.81 0.20 7.27
CA TRP A 41 -2.89 -0.82 7.78
C TRP A 41 -3.66 -1.97 8.43
N SER A 42 -3.45 -3.21 7.97
CA SER A 42 -4.16 -4.37 8.51
C SER A 42 -3.78 -4.72 9.95
N ASP A 43 -2.61 -4.30 10.42
CA ASP A 43 -2.12 -4.53 11.79
C ASP A 43 -2.85 -3.66 12.84
N SER A 44 -3.11 -2.40 12.51
CA SER A 44 -3.59 -1.40 13.46
C SER A 44 -4.92 -0.76 13.05
N ASP A 45 -5.51 -1.18 11.93
CA ASP A 45 -6.68 -0.59 11.25
C ASP A 45 -6.55 0.92 10.98
N HIS A 46 -5.32 1.44 11.06
CA HIS A 46 -5.05 2.87 10.96
C HIS A 46 -4.89 3.30 9.51
N GLU A 47 -5.48 4.45 9.17
CA GLU A 47 -5.42 5.02 7.82
C GLU A 47 -4.23 5.98 7.72
N SER A 48 -3.42 5.85 6.67
CA SER A 48 -2.27 6.73 6.45
C SER A 48 -1.99 6.93 4.97
N LEU A 49 -1.50 8.12 4.63
CA LEU A 49 -0.99 8.40 3.29
C LEU A 49 0.40 7.79 3.14
N VAL A 50 0.56 6.92 2.15
CA VAL A 50 1.80 6.24 1.85
C VAL A 50 2.33 6.66 0.49
N PHE A 51 3.63 6.92 0.45
CA PHE A 51 4.41 7.09 -0.77
C PHE A 51 5.23 5.82 -0.96
N PRO A 52 4.85 4.94 -1.89
CA PRO A 52 5.57 3.69 -2.13
C PRO A 52 6.99 3.99 -2.60
N GLY A 53 7.95 3.34 -1.95
CA GLY A 53 9.33 3.28 -2.41
C GLY A 53 9.54 2.13 -3.42
N PRO A 54 10.80 1.92 -3.85
CA PRO A 54 11.15 0.80 -4.74
C PRO A 54 10.87 -0.59 -4.13
N ASP A 55 10.81 -0.69 -2.79
CA ASP A 55 10.57 -1.93 -2.05
C ASP A 55 9.08 -2.19 -1.73
N ALA A 56 8.17 -1.32 -2.19
CA ALA A 56 6.74 -1.53 -2.05
C ALA A 56 6.21 -2.29 -3.27
N HIS A 57 5.29 -3.22 -3.06
CA HIS A 57 4.57 -3.93 -4.11
C HIS A 57 3.06 -3.78 -3.92
N ILE A 58 2.31 -3.79 -5.02
CA ILE A 58 0.85 -3.76 -4.99
C ILE A 58 0.38 -5.14 -5.43
N GLU A 59 -0.34 -5.81 -4.55
CA GLU A 59 -1.03 -7.06 -4.82
C GLU A 59 -2.47 -6.74 -5.21
N PRO A 60 -2.90 -7.06 -6.43
CA PRO A 60 -4.29 -6.87 -6.83
C PRO A 60 -5.20 -7.73 -5.97
N ALA A 61 -6.34 -7.20 -5.54
CA ALA A 61 -7.35 -8.01 -4.85
C ALA A 61 -7.81 -9.12 -5.80
N ALA A 62 -7.49 -10.37 -5.47
CA ALA A 62 -7.95 -11.52 -6.22
C ALA A 62 -9.49 -11.57 -6.14
N HIS A 63 -10.13 -11.30 -7.28
CA HIS A 63 -11.58 -11.33 -7.46
C HIS A 63 -12.14 -12.76 -7.39
#